data_AF-A0A7K1L9A8-F1
#
_entry.id   AF-A0A7K1L9A8-F1
#
_cell.length_a   1.000
_cell.length_b   1.000
_cell.length_c   1.000
_cell.angle_alpha   90.00
_cell.angle_beta   90.00
_cell.angle_gamma   90.00
#
_symmetry.space_group_name_H-M   'P 1'
#
loop_
_entity.id
_entity.type
_entity.pdbx_description
1 polymer ?
#
loop_
_entity_poly.entity_id
_entity_poly.type
_entity_poly.pdbx_seq_one_letter_code
_entity_poly.pdbx_strand_id
1 'polypeptide(L)' 'MFCESAPCVGESVSVVRGHCIWWYRASTGKWLAPSTDVELAAERLTLHLAPWISGTCNAHTDD' A
#
# COMPACT_ATOMS: atom_id res chain seq x y z
N MET A 1 10.50 -15.94 10.23
CA MET A 1 9.60 -15.55 11.34
C MET A 1 8.72 -14.44 10.79
N PHE A 2 7.46 -14.72 10.47
CA PHE A 2 6.49 -13.68 10.11
C PHE A 2 6.00 -13.06 11.41
N CYS A 3 6.29 -11.79 11.64
CA CYS A 3 5.72 -11.06 12.77
C CYS A 3 4.34 -10.56 12.36
N GLU A 4 3.28 -11.12 12.95
CA GLU A 4 1.89 -10.67 12.75
C GLU A 4 1.70 -9.20 13.14
N SER A 5 2.52 -8.71 14.07
CA SER A 5 2.56 -7.31 14.50
C SER A 5 3.61 -6.47 13.77
N ALA A 6 4.46 -7.09 12.94
CA ALA A 6 5.33 -6.31 12.07
C ALA A 6 4.55 -6.02 10.79
N PRO A 7 4.34 -4.76 10.46
CA PRO A 7 3.78 -4.39 9.18
C PRO A 7 4.72 -4.89 8.11
N CYS A 8 4.25 -5.84 7.31
CA CYS A 8 5.05 -6.47 6.27
C CYS A 8 5.67 -5.38 5.38
N VAL A 9 6.98 -5.18 5.48
CA VAL A 9 7.74 -4.33 4.56
C VAL A 9 7.55 -4.93 3.17
N GLY A 10 6.74 -4.25 2.36
CA GLY A 10 6.34 -4.71 1.04
C GLY A 10 4.83 -4.64 0.84
N GLU A 11 4.23 -3.46 1.00
CA GLU A 11 2.93 -3.22 0.40
C GLU A 11 3.09 -3.35 -1.13
N SER A 12 2.45 -4.36 -1.71
CA SER A 12 2.47 -4.61 -3.14
C SER A 12 1.11 -4.31 -3.73
N VAL A 13 1.11 -3.68 -4.90
CA VAL A 13 -0.11 -3.41 -5.67
C VAL A 13 -0.26 -4.48 -6.73
N SER A 14 -1.39 -5.19 -6.70
CA SER A 14 -1.76 -6.19 -7.70
C SER A 14 -3.00 -5.74 -8.46
N VAL A 15 -3.09 -6.13 -9.73
CA VAL A 15 -4.28 -5.88 -10.56
C VAL A 15 -5.19 -7.11 -10.50
N VAL A 16 -6.42 -6.93 -10.01
CA VAL A 16 -7.40 -8.01 -9.82
C VAL A 16 -8.67 -7.75 -10.62
N ARG A 17 -9.30 -8.81 -11.09
CA ARG A 17 -10.56 -8.71 -11.85
C ARG A 17 -11.73 -8.56 -10.88
N GLY A 18 -12.40 -7.41 -10.94
CA GLY A 18 -13.66 -7.14 -10.22
C GLY A 18 -14.89 -7.53 -11.04
N HIS A 19 -16.07 -7.12 -10.56
CA HIS A 19 -17.37 -7.57 -11.09
C HIS A 19 -17.58 -7.31 -12.60
N CYS A 20 -16.95 -6.27 -13.15
CA CYS A 20 -16.91 -5.99 -14.60
C CYS A 20 -15.63 -5.25 -15.07
N ILE A 21 -14.82 -4.76 -14.13
CA ILE A 21 -13.64 -3.93 -14.42
C ILE A 21 -12.44 -4.43 -13.60
N TRP A 22 -11.24 -4.20 -14.12
CA TRP A 22 -10.02 -4.45 -13.38
C TRP A 22 -9.82 -3.38 -12.31
N TRP A 23 -9.22 -3.76 -11.19
CA TRP A 23 -8.94 -2.86 -10.08
C TRP A 23 -7.52 -3.05 -9.55
N TYR A 24 -6.93 -1.97 -9.08
CA TYR A 24 -5.74 -2.00 -8.24
C TYR A 24 -6.13 -2.39 -6.82
N ARG A 25 -5.54 -3.46 -6.30
CA ARG A 25 -5.73 -3.95 -4.94
C ARG A 25 -4.40 -3.99 -4.22
N ALA A 26 -4.35 -3.41 -3.03
CA ALA A 26 -3.19 -3.50 -2.15
C ALA A 26 -3.11 -4.90 -1.50
N SER A 27 -1.91 -5.32 -1.12
CA SER A 27 -1.67 -6.55 -0.33
C SER A 27 -2.43 -6.58 0.99
N THR A 28 -2.72 -5.43 1.57
CA THR A 28 -3.66 -5.25 2.70
C THR A 28 -5.10 -5.69 2.40
N GLY A 29 -5.42 -6.00 1.14
CA GLY A 29 -6.75 -6.42 0.69
C GLY A 29 -7.67 -5.26 0.29
N LYS A 30 -7.23 -4.01 0.44
CA LYS A 30 -7.99 -2.81 0.06
C LYS A 30 -8.04 -2.58 -1.45
N TRP A 31 -9.21 -2.17 -1.93
CA TRP A 31 -9.40 -1.71 -3.31
C TRP A 31 -8.99 -0.24 -3.40
N LEU A 32 -8.02 0.06 -4.27
CA LEU A 32 -7.45 1.40 -4.41
C LEU A 32 -8.22 2.22 -5.45
N ALA A 33 -8.26 1.73 -6.68
CA ALA A 33 -8.89 2.41 -7.81
C ALA A 33 -9.19 1.43 -8.96
N PRO A 34 -10.09 1.80 -9.90
CA PRO A 34 -10.20 1.11 -11.19
C PRO A 34 -8.85 1.07 -11.92
N SER A 35 -8.61 0.05 -12.73
CA SER A 35 -7.37 -0.10 -13.51
C SER A 35 -7.18 1.00 -14.56
N THR A 36 -8.23 1.76 -14.88
CA THR A 36 -8.20 2.90 -15.79
C THR A 36 -7.60 4.16 -15.17
N ASP A 37 -7.56 4.23 -13.84
CA ASP A 37 -7.25 5.45 -13.09
C ASP A 37 -5.97 5.25 -12.24
N VAL A 38 -4.83 5.23 -12.93
CA VAL A 38 -3.52 5.01 -12.31
C VAL A 38 -3.13 6.12 -11.34
N GLU A 39 -3.47 7.38 -11.65
CA GLU A 39 -3.20 8.53 -10.77
C GLU A 39 -3.97 8.40 -9.45
N LEU A 40 -5.26 8.05 -9.51
CA LEU A 40 -6.07 7.80 -8.31
C LEU A 40 -5.52 6.63 -7.49
N ALA A 41 -5.02 5.58 -8.16
CA ALA A 41 -4.38 4.46 -7.48
C ALA A 41 -3.11 4.90 -6.73
N ALA A 42 -2.28 5.74 -7.34
CA ALA A 42 -1.06 6.28 -6.74
C ALA A 42 -1.35 7.21 -5.55
N GLU A 43 -2.39 8.05 -5.64
CA GLU A 43 -2.83 8.91 -4.54
C GLU A 43 -3.31 8.08 -3.33
N ARG A 44 -4.18 7.08 -3.59
CA ARG A 44 -4.70 6.17 -2.56
C ARG A 44 -3.59 5.36 -1.91
N LEU A 45 -2.63 4.89 -2.71
CA LEU A 45 -1.44 4.20 -2.23
C LEU A 45 -0.60 5.13 -1.35
N THR A 46 -0.35 6.36 -1.77
CA THR A 46 0.42 7.35 -1.00
C THR A 46 -0.25 7.67 0.33
N LEU A 47 -1.57 7.82 0.38
CA LEU A 47 -2.32 8.00 1.63
C LEU A 47 -2.21 6.78 2.56
N HIS A 48 -2.23 5.57 2.00
CA HIS A 48 -2.02 4.34 2.79
C HIS A 48 -0.58 4.17 3.26
N LEU A 49 0.37 4.63 2.47
CA LEU A 49 1.80 4.60 2.77
C LEU A 49 2.27 5.77 3.62
N ALA A 50 1.51 6.87 3.72
CA ALA A 50 1.85 8.05 4.50
C ALA A 50 2.32 7.75 5.94
N PRO A 51 1.64 6.90 6.74
CA PRO A 51 2.13 6.55 8.07
C PRO A 51 3.47 5.79 8.06
N TRP A 52 3.75 5.01 7.01
CA TRP A 52 5.00 4.27 6.82
C TRP A 52 6.15 5.19 6.40
N ILE A 53 5.88 6.11 5.48
CA ILE A 53 6.84 7.11 5.00
C ILE A 53 7.20 8.07 6.15
N SER A 54 6.20 8.48 6.93
CA SER A 54 6.42 9.39 8.07
C SER A 54 7.15 8.70 9.23
N GLY A 55 7.03 7.39 9.38
CA GLY A 55 7.75 6.59 10.39
C GLY A 55 9.16 6.17 9.98
N THR A 56 9.62 6.50 8.77
CA THR A 56 10.99 6.18 8.32
C THR A 56 12.00 7.29 8.69
N CYS A 57 11.54 8.40 9.28
CA CYS A 57 12.40 9.51 9.70
C CYS A 57 12.76 9.50 11.21
N ASN A 58 12.65 8.37 11.90
CA ASN A 58 13.06 8.24 13.30
C ASN A 58 13.78 6.92 13.64
N ALA A 59 14.57 6.41 12.71
CA ALA A 59 15.68 5.48 12.98
C ALA A 59 16.94 6.11 12.37
N HIS A 60 18.06 6.35 13.05
CA HIS A 60 18.56 5.91 14.33
C HIS A 60 19.79 6.80 14.60
N THR A 61 19.67 7.83 15.45
CA THR A 61 20.85 8.39 16.12
C THR A 61 20.79 7.82 17.53
N ASP A 62 21.25 6.58 17.65
CA ASP A 62 21.80 6.07 18.90
C ASP A 62 23.09 6.85 19.18
N ASP A 63 23.18 7.33 20.42
CA ASP A 63 24.25 8.09 21.11
C ASP A 63 25.66 8.09 20.49
#